data_AF-A0A1C7MWP2-F1
#
_entry.id   AF-A0A1C7MWP2-F1
#
_cell.length_a   1.000
_cell.length_b   1.000
_cell.length_c   1.000
_cell.angle_alpha   90.00
_cell.angle_beta   90.00
_cell.angle_gamma   90.00
#
_symmetry.space_group_name_H-M   'P 1'
#
loop_
_entity.id
_entity.type
_entity.pdbx_description
1 polymer ?
#
loop_
_entity_poly.entity_id
_entity_poly.type
_entity_poly.pdbx_seq_one_letter_code
_entity_poly.pdbx_strand_id
1 'polypeptide(L)'
;MTPDEEMQQMPQQLAETQNMLSQLIEQQQQQYEAQAADTSDPVDNLQSHLHPSGMRPRFDWTPDLLVQDQFALDRDLFNNEVLSDEARGELINKFPPIRQLNYQPPLTMPEAKRRMNTSQTKEDATFKHNQYLLSGTFRPLNILASEIRTTDLPNEHSQRFIEIINDIRSLMLNINASASSSRTDIAFRAVNPHFRAPSAGHQNYLMTSEAFQSAVSQQATANITTREASSRGKRSGSQSSSHSNVGKNNPFFREGPSMCQGGYSNNSGNNSGNNSGPRPHKPSFSQRQNTNPFVKNTHFNAKKQKLPAPW
;
A
#
# COMPACT_ATOMS: atom_id res chain seq x y z
N MET A 1 -21.68 68.77 33.71
CA MET A 1 -20.83 67.66 34.18
C MET A 1 -19.41 68.09 33.95
N THR A 2 -18.68 68.29 35.05
CA THR A 2 -17.29 68.75 35.04
C THR A 2 -16.36 67.56 34.75
N PRO A 3 -15.18 67.77 34.14
CA PRO A 3 -14.25 66.68 33.77
C PRO A 3 -13.83 65.75 34.93
N ASP A 4 -14.00 66.22 36.17
CA ASP A 4 -13.71 65.45 37.38
C ASP A 4 -14.76 64.36 37.70
N GLU A 5 -16.00 64.49 37.20
CA GLU A 5 -17.06 63.49 37.42
C GLU A 5 -16.90 62.25 36.51
N GLU A 6 -16.43 62.43 35.27
CA GLU A 6 -16.16 61.31 34.35
C GLU A 6 -14.95 60.47 34.80
N MET A 7 -13.95 61.11 35.43
CA MET A 7 -12.76 60.43 35.93
C MET A 7 -13.04 59.53 37.14
N GLN A 8 -14.13 59.78 37.88
CA GLN A 8 -14.58 58.94 39.01
C GLN A 8 -15.53 57.81 38.58
N GLN A 9 -16.24 57.95 37.46
CA GLN A 9 -17.12 56.88 36.95
C GLN A 9 -16.35 55.71 36.34
N MET A 10 -15.19 55.97 35.72
CA MET A 10 -14.36 54.91 35.11
C MET A 10 -13.88 53.84 36.11
N PRO A 11 -13.28 54.18 37.27
CA PRO A 11 -12.88 53.17 38.25
C PRO A 11 -14.08 52.44 38.85
N GLN A 12 -15.24 53.10 38.95
CA GLN A 12 -16.47 52.47 39.44
C GLN A 12 -17.04 51.45 38.46
N GLN A 13 -17.09 51.78 37.16
CA GLN A 13 -17.43 50.80 36.11
C GLN A 13 -16.46 49.62 36.10
N LEU A 14 -15.16 49.89 36.26
CA LEU A 14 -14.15 48.83 36.26
C LEU A 14 -14.37 47.86 37.44
N ALA A 15 -14.68 48.38 38.62
CA ALA A 15 -14.98 47.59 39.81
C ALA A 15 -16.28 46.77 39.64
N GLU A 16 -17.30 47.32 39.00
CA GLU A 16 -18.54 46.60 38.69
C GLU A 16 -18.30 45.45 37.71
N THR A 17 -17.51 45.65 36.64
CA THR A 17 -17.14 44.56 35.73
C THR A 17 -16.32 43.47 36.40
N GLN A 18 -15.39 43.81 37.31
CA GLN A 18 -14.63 42.80 38.04
C GLN A 18 -15.49 41.99 39.01
N ASN A 19 -16.45 42.63 39.69
CA ASN A 19 -17.40 41.92 40.54
C ASN A 19 -18.30 40.97 39.76
N MET A 20 -18.75 41.38 38.57
CA MET A 20 -19.59 40.53 37.71
C MET A 20 -18.82 39.30 37.21
N LEU A 21 -17.54 39.47 36.84
CA LEU A 21 -16.66 38.37 36.42
C LEU A 21 -16.39 37.39 37.57
N SER A 22 -16.10 37.88 38.77
CA SER A 22 -15.91 37.03 39.94
C SER A 22 -17.17 36.22 40.27
N GLN A 23 -18.34 36.84 40.19
CA GLN A 23 -19.61 36.17 40.45
C GLN A 23 -19.94 35.09 39.39
N LEU A 24 -19.56 35.31 38.13
CA LEU A 24 -19.69 34.30 37.07
C LEU A 24 -18.76 33.10 37.28
N ILE A 25 -17.53 33.35 37.73
CA ILE A 25 -16.55 32.30 38.05
C ILE A 25 -17.04 31.46 39.23
N GLU A 26 -17.57 32.11 40.28
CA GLU A 26 -18.09 31.42 41.46
C GLU A 26 -19.33 30.57 41.12
N GLN A 27 -20.22 31.06 40.26
CA GLN A 27 -21.38 30.29 39.78
C GLN A 27 -20.95 29.07 38.93
N GLN A 28 -19.90 29.22 38.10
CA GLN A 28 -19.35 28.09 37.34
C GLN A 28 -18.72 27.05 38.28
N GLN A 29 -18.02 27.47 39.33
CA GLN A 29 -17.36 26.57 40.27
C GLN A 29 -18.36 25.79 41.13
N GLN A 30 -19.47 26.42 41.54
CA GLN A 30 -20.57 25.73 42.23
C GLN A 30 -21.29 24.70 41.34
N GLN A 31 -21.41 24.93 40.03
CA GLN A 31 -21.92 23.92 39.10
C GLN A 31 -21.00 22.70 38.98
N TYR A 32 -19.69 22.90 39.05
CA TYR A 32 -18.72 21.78 39.04
C TYR A 32 -18.74 20.97 40.34
N GLU A 33 -18.88 21.61 41.50
CA GLU A 33 -18.98 20.90 42.79
C GLU A 33 -20.31 20.16 42.97
N ALA A 34 -21.43 20.70 42.45
CA ALA A 34 -22.72 20.03 42.47
C ALA A 34 -22.77 18.76 41.59
N GLN A 35 -21.92 18.67 40.55
CA GLN A 35 -21.78 17.46 39.73
C GLN A 35 -20.79 16.44 40.33
N ALA A 36 -19.88 16.86 41.21
CA ALA A 36 -18.90 15.98 41.84
C ALA A 36 -19.40 15.32 43.13
N ALA A 37 -20.48 15.82 43.74
CA ALA A 37 -21.00 15.35 45.02
C ALA A 37 -22.09 14.26 44.94
N ASP A 38 -22.54 13.86 43.74
CA ASP A 38 -23.56 12.80 43.55
C ASP A 38 -22.96 11.42 43.18
N THR A 39 -21.67 11.21 43.44
CA THR A 39 -21.00 9.92 43.26
C THR A 39 -20.28 9.46 44.53
N SER A 40 -21.04 8.89 45.45
CA SER A 40 -20.61 7.96 46.51
C SER A 40 -21.80 7.02 46.74
N ASP A 41 -21.84 5.72 46.45
CA ASP A 41 -20.90 4.59 46.31
C ASP A 41 -21.80 3.40 45.82
N PRO A 42 -21.33 2.14 45.65
CA PRO A 42 -20.31 1.60 44.77
C PRO A 42 -20.87 0.44 43.89
N VAL A 43 -20.01 -0.11 43.03
CA VAL A 43 -20.12 -1.40 42.28
C VAL A 43 -21.12 -1.53 41.12
N ASP A 44 -20.60 -2.07 40.01
CA ASP A 44 -21.33 -2.67 38.87
C ASP A 44 -21.94 -1.79 37.76
N ASN A 45 -21.24 -0.76 37.26
CA ASN A 45 -21.54 -0.30 35.89
C ASN A 45 -20.41 0.37 35.09
N LEU A 46 -19.15 -0.01 35.31
CA LEU A 46 -18.02 0.43 34.46
C LEU A 46 -17.79 -0.49 33.25
N GLN A 47 -18.85 -1.07 32.71
CA GLN A 47 -18.79 -2.02 31.59
C GLN A 47 -19.62 -1.61 30.36
N SER A 48 -20.06 -0.35 30.24
CA SER A 48 -20.98 0.05 29.17
C SER A 48 -20.49 1.14 28.21
N HIS A 49 -19.20 1.50 28.19
CA HIS A 49 -18.64 2.34 27.11
C HIS A 49 -17.25 1.94 26.60
N LEU A 50 -16.78 0.75 26.93
CA LEU A 50 -15.75 0.09 26.11
C LEU A 50 -16.49 -0.79 25.13
N HIS A 51 -16.56 -0.36 23.86
CA HIS A 51 -17.06 -1.21 22.78
C HIS A 51 -16.45 -2.60 22.95
N PRO A 52 -17.26 -3.66 23.15
CA PRO A 52 -16.74 -5.01 23.23
C PRO A 52 -15.90 -5.24 21.98
N SER A 53 -14.63 -5.55 22.19
CA SER A 53 -13.61 -5.80 21.17
C SER A 53 -13.96 -7.12 20.46
N GLY A 54 -15.03 -7.10 19.67
CA GLY A 54 -15.62 -8.30 19.07
C GLY A 54 -16.74 -8.00 18.09
N MET A 55 -17.37 -6.82 18.14
CA MET A 55 -18.35 -6.41 17.14
C MET A 55 -17.88 -5.12 16.46
N ARG A 56 -17.23 -5.27 15.31
CA ARG A 56 -17.03 -4.16 14.37
C ARG A 56 -18.42 -3.55 14.12
N PRO A 57 -18.63 -2.23 14.35
CA PRO A 57 -19.91 -1.61 14.05
C PRO A 57 -20.31 -1.98 12.62
N ARG A 58 -21.39 -2.77 12.49
CA ARG A 58 -22.02 -2.94 11.19
C ARG A 58 -22.75 -1.64 10.95
N PHE A 59 -22.21 -0.84 10.03
CA PHE A 59 -22.93 0.30 9.50
C PHE A 59 -23.99 -0.26 8.56
N ASP A 60 -25.16 -0.60 9.10
CA ASP A 60 -26.35 -0.97 8.32
C ASP A 60 -26.98 0.28 7.67
N TRP A 61 -26.13 1.18 7.16
CA TRP A 61 -26.59 2.33 6.42
C TRP A 61 -27.03 1.87 5.04
N THR A 62 -28.34 1.99 4.79
CA THR A 62 -28.89 1.92 3.43
C THR A 62 -28.84 3.32 2.82
N PRO A 63 -28.11 3.54 1.72
CA PRO A 63 -28.11 4.85 1.06
C PRO A 63 -29.54 5.20 0.64
N ASP A 64 -29.90 6.47 0.77
CA ASP A 64 -31.16 6.96 0.19
C ASP A 64 -31.12 6.79 -1.34
N LEU A 65 -32.27 6.61 -1.98
CA LEU A 65 -32.41 6.36 -3.41
C LEU A 65 -31.73 7.44 -4.25
N LEU A 66 -31.75 8.69 -3.79
CA LEU A 66 -31.06 9.80 -4.45
C LEU A 66 -29.53 9.60 -4.46
N VAL A 67 -28.96 9.20 -3.33
CA VAL A 67 -27.51 8.94 -3.20
C VAL A 67 -27.14 7.70 -3.99
N GLN A 68 -28.00 6.67 -3.95
CA GLN A 68 -27.80 5.45 -4.70
C GLN A 68 -27.75 5.70 -6.21
N ASP A 69 -28.71 6.46 -6.76
CA ASP A 69 -28.77 6.79 -8.19
C ASP A 69 -27.63 7.74 -8.61
N GLN A 70 -27.36 8.79 -7.83
CA GLN A 70 -26.35 9.79 -8.16
C GLN A 70 -24.92 9.22 -8.19
N PHE A 71 -24.61 8.30 -7.28
CA PHE A 71 -23.30 7.66 -7.21
C PHE A 71 -23.26 6.26 -7.85
N ALA A 72 -24.39 5.82 -8.42
CA ALA A 72 -24.57 4.50 -9.02
C ALA A 72 -24.08 3.37 -8.08
N LEU A 73 -24.48 3.44 -6.80
CA LEU A 73 -24.03 2.51 -5.74
C LEU A 73 -24.57 1.08 -5.93
N ASP A 74 -25.52 0.91 -6.85
CA ASP A 74 -26.05 -0.38 -7.30
C ASP A 74 -25.13 -1.11 -8.29
N ARG A 75 -24.12 -0.43 -8.85
CA ARG A 75 -23.16 -1.04 -9.75
C ARG A 75 -22.22 -1.99 -9.00
N ASP A 76 -21.97 -3.14 -9.61
CA ASP A 76 -21.03 -4.12 -9.07
C ASP A 76 -19.62 -3.55 -9.05
N LEU A 77 -18.97 -3.52 -7.88
CA LEU A 77 -17.63 -2.98 -7.69
C LEU A 77 -16.54 -3.68 -8.52
N PHE A 78 -16.74 -4.96 -8.86
CA PHE A 78 -15.73 -5.79 -9.53
C PHE A 78 -16.07 -6.09 -10.99
N ASN A 79 -17.31 -5.82 -11.42
CA ASN A 79 -17.78 -6.09 -12.77
C ASN A 79 -18.23 -4.80 -13.48
N ASN A 80 -17.26 -3.93 -13.77
CA ASN A 80 -17.47 -2.72 -14.57
C ASN A 80 -16.67 -2.78 -15.87
N GLU A 81 -17.20 -2.11 -16.89
CA GLU A 81 -16.47 -1.88 -18.13
C GLU A 81 -15.29 -0.91 -17.89
N VAL A 82 -14.13 -1.24 -18.45
CA VAL A 82 -12.95 -0.39 -18.36
C VAL A 82 -13.18 0.85 -19.22
N LEU A 83 -13.05 2.03 -18.62
CA LEU A 83 -13.14 3.30 -19.35
C LEU A 83 -12.17 3.32 -20.53
N SER A 84 -12.61 3.86 -21.67
CA SER A 84 -11.75 4.10 -22.82
C SER A 84 -10.62 5.09 -22.48
N ASP A 85 -9.52 5.02 -23.23
CA ASP A 85 -8.38 5.92 -23.03
C ASP A 85 -8.78 7.40 -23.18
N GLU A 86 -9.68 7.69 -24.13
CA GLU A 86 -10.24 9.03 -24.38
C GLU A 86 -11.04 9.53 -23.17
N ALA A 87 -12.06 8.80 -22.74
CA ALA A 87 -12.94 9.18 -21.63
C ALA A 87 -12.15 9.35 -20.32
N ARG A 88 -11.16 8.49 -20.11
CA ARG A 88 -10.25 8.59 -18.97
C ARG A 88 -9.36 9.84 -19.07
N GLY A 89 -8.84 10.15 -20.25
CA GLY A 89 -8.09 11.38 -20.51
C GLY A 89 -8.91 12.62 -20.20
N GLU A 90 -10.16 12.65 -20.65
CA GLU A 90 -11.10 13.74 -20.36
C GLU A 90 -11.35 13.90 -18.86
N LEU A 91 -11.59 12.81 -18.12
CA LEU A 91 -11.79 12.86 -16.67
C LEU A 91 -10.58 13.40 -15.92
N ILE A 92 -9.36 13.01 -16.32
CA ILE A 92 -8.11 13.48 -15.69
C ILE A 92 -7.85 14.95 -16.00
N ASN A 93 -8.15 15.38 -17.23
CA ASN A 93 -7.92 16.75 -17.68
C ASN A 93 -9.00 17.74 -17.24
N LYS A 94 -10.20 17.24 -16.86
CA LYS A 94 -11.28 18.05 -16.29
C LYS A 94 -10.84 18.84 -15.05
N PHE A 95 -9.91 18.30 -14.28
CA PHE A 95 -9.42 18.92 -13.06
C PHE A 95 -8.01 19.50 -13.26
N PRO A 96 -7.81 20.81 -13.01
CA PRO A 96 -6.51 21.45 -13.20
C PRO A 96 -5.45 20.86 -12.26
N PRO A 97 -4.19 20.72 -12.70
CA PRO A 97 -3.12 20.26 -11.83
C PRO A 97 -2.79 21.31 -10.78
N ILE A 98 -2.57 20.86 -9.53
CA ILE A 98 -2.03 21.74 -8.49
C ILE A 98 -0.56 22.00 -8.80
N ARG A 99 -0.17 23.29 -8.71
CA ARG A 99 1.22 23.72 -8.94
C ARG A 99 2.15 22.92 -8.04
N GLN A 100 3.33 22.57 -8.56
CA GLN A 100 4.39 21.83 -7.85
C GLN A 100 4.12 20.33 -7.61
N LEU A 101 2.93 19.80 -7.93
CA LEU A 101 2.68 18.36 -7.87
C LEU A 101 2.91 17.69 -9.23
N ASN A 102 3.70 16.61 -9.23
CA ASN A 102 3.89 15.77 -10.41
C ASN A 102 2.95 14.56 -10.36
N TYR A 103 2.01 14.51 -11.29
CA TYR A 103 1.05 13.41 -11.43
C TYR A 103 1.52 12.33 -12.42
N GLN A 104 2.68 12.49 -13.05
CA GLN A 104 3.18 11.51 -14.01
C GLN A 104 3.84 10.33 -13.27
N PRO A 105 3.49 9.08 -13.60
CA PRO A 105 4.19 7.94 -13.04
C PRO A 105 5.64 7.96 -13.50
N PRO A 106 6.58 7.63 -12.61
CA PRO A 106 8.00 7.67 -12.94
C PRO A 106 8.36 6.66 -14.04
N LEU A 107 9.34 7.03 -14.86
CA LEU A 107 9.83 6.19 -15.95
C LEU A 107 10.68 5.04 -15.43
N THR A 108 10.56 3.90 -16.09
CA THR A 108 11.37 2.71 -15.82
C THR A 108 12.84 2.99 -16.06
N MET A 109 13.69 2.56 -15.12
CA MET A 109 15.14 2.72 -15.20
C MET A 109 15.66 2.21 -16.55
N PRO A 110 16.35 3.05 -17.36
CA PRO A 110 16.77 2.67 -18.71
C PRO A 110 17.63 1.41 -18.75
N GLU A 111 18.49 1.22 -17.75
CA GLU A 111 19.33 0.04 -17.65
C GLU A 111 18.53 -1.24 -17.41
N ALA A 112 17.60 -1.22 -16.46
CA ALA A 112 16.71 -2.37 -16.20
C ALA A 112 15.82 -2.65 -17.42
N LYS A 113 15.25 -1.60 -18.03
CA LYS A 113 14.38 -1.71 -19.21
C LYS A 113 15.06 -2.43 -20.38
N ARG A 114 16.37 -2.19 -20.59
CA ARG A 114 17.14 -2.90 -21.64
C ARG A 114 17.33 -4.39 -21.38
N ARG A 115 17.19 -4.84 -20.12
CA ARG A 115 17.36 -6.25 -19.72
C ARG A 115 16.04 -6.96 -19.43
N MET A 116 14.92 -6.23 -19.36
CA MET A 116 13.60 -6.81 -19.17
C MET A 116 13.22 -7.70 -20.34
N ASN A 117 12.68 -8.88 -20.04
CA ASN A 117 12.03 -9.71 -21.05
C ASN A 117 10.62 -9.18 -21.39
N THR A 118 9.96 -9.77 -22.39
CA THR A 118 8.62 -9.35 -22.84
C THR A 118 7.57 -9.44 -21.73
N SER A 119 7.64 -10.46 -20.87
CA SER A 119 6.69 -10.61 -19.76
C SER A 119 6.86 -9.51 -18.72
N GLN A 120 8.11 -9.25 -18.30
CA GLN A 120 8.46 -8.20 -17.34
C GLN A 120 8.10 -6.81 -17.88
N THR A 121 8.32 -6.57 -19.17
CA THR A 121 7.96 -5.29 -19.82
C THR A 121 6.46 -5.05 -19.79
N LYS A 122 5.65 -6.09 -20.04
CA LYS A 122 4.18 -6.00 -19.95
C LYS A 122 3.73 -5.76 -18.51
N GLU A 123 4.31 -6.47 -17.55
CA GLU A 123 4.00 -6.31 -16.12
C GLU A 123 4.33 -4.90 -15.62
N ASP A 124 5.52 -4.38 -15.93
CA ASP A 124 5.92 -3.00 -15.60
C ASP A 124 5.01 -1.96 -16.28
N ALA A 125 4.60 -2.19 -17.52
CA ALA A 125 3.65 -1.32 -18.22
C ALA A 125 2.28 -1.32 -17.54
N THR A 126 1.77 -2.47 -17.09
CA THR A 126 0.51 -2.56 -16.33
C THR A 126 0.60 -1.78 -15.02
N PHE A 127 1.69 -1.94 -14.25
CA PHE A 127 1.85 -1.16 -13.03
C PHE A 127 1.96 0.34 -13.30
N LYS A 128 2.72 0.75 -14.33
CA LYS A 128 2.81 2.15 -14.74
C LYS A 128 1.44 2.71 -15.13
N HIS A 129 0.63 1.91 -15.83
CA HIS A 129 -0.73 2.27 -16.19
C HIS A 129 -1.61 2.47 -14.94
N ASN A 130 -1.57 1.54 -13.99
CA ASN A 130 -2.31 1.67 -12.73
C ASN A 130 -1.89 2.92 -11.95
N GLN A 131 -0.60 3.25 -11.93
CA GLN A 131 -0.11 4.48 -11.28
C GLN A 131 -0.62 5.75 -11.98
N TYR A 132 -0.75 5.73 -13.32
CA TYR A 132 -1.37 6.82 -14.06
C TYR A 132 -2.87 6.96 -13.72
N LEU A 133 -3.60 5.87 -13.56
CA LEU A 133 -5.00 5.91 -13.11
C LEU A 133 -5.13 6.50 -11.72
N LEU A 134 -4.32 6.03 -10.77
CA LEU A 134 -4.29 6.53 -9.40
C LEU A 134 -3.87 8.01 -9.35
N SER A 135 -3.02 8.47 -10.27
CA SER A 135 -2.66 9.88 -10.30
C SER A 135 -3.80 10.79 -10.75
N GLY A 136 -4.68 10.26 -11.61
CA GLY A 136 -5.90 10.91 -12.04
C GLY A 136 -6.88 11.24 -10.90
N THR A 137 -6.97 10.39 -9.89
CA THR A 137 -7.92 10.56 -8.76
C THR A 137 -7.41 11.56 -7.71
N PHE A 138 -6.10 11.76 -7.58
CA PHE A 138 -5.56 12.72 -6.60
C PHE A 138 -5.98 14.16 -6.91
N ARG A 139 -6.18 14.51 -8.18
CA ARG A 139 -6.59 15.88 -8.58
C ARG A 139 -7.97 16.26 -8.02
N PRO A 140 -9.06 15.54 -8.33
CA PRO A 140 -10.37 15.85 -7.79
C PRO A 140 -10.40 15.77 -6.26
N LEU A 141 -9.72 14.80 -5.65
CA LEU A 141 -9.65 14.70 -4.18
C LEU A 141 -9.01 15.94 -3.53
N ASN A 142 -7.92 16.44 -4.11
CA ASN A 142 -7.25 17.62 -3.57
C ASN A 142 -8.11 18.90 -3.76
N ILE A 143 -8.81 19.01 -4.89
CA ILE A 143 -9.73 20.13 -5.14
C ILE A 143 -10.90 20.07 -4.15
N LEU A 144 -11.51 18.89 -3.97
CA LEU A 144 -12.59 18.69 -3.01
C LEU A 144 -12.16 19.05 -1.57
N ALA A 145 -10.95 18.64 -1.15
CA ALA A 145 -10.42 19.03 0.15
C ALA A 145 -10.23 20.55 0.27
N SER A 146 -9.83 21.23 -0.81
CA SER A 146 -9.72 22.69 -0.83
C SER A 146 -11.09 23.34 -0.71
N GLU A 147 -12.08 22.86 -1.47
CA GLU A 147 -13.45 23.40 -1.48
C GLU A 147 -14.13 23.25 -0.13
N ILE A 148 -13.98 22.10 0.53
CA ILE A 148 -14.52 21.87 1.89
C ILE A 148 -13.92 22.86 2.89
N ARG A 149 -12.62 23.18 2.77
CA ARG A 149 -11.97 24.17 3.64
C ARG A 149 -12.44 25.60 3.40
N THR A 150 -12.88 25.93 2.19
CA THR A 150 -13.34 27.28 1.83
C THR A 150 -14.85 27.47 1.95
N THR A 151 -15.60 26.39 2.16
CA THR A 151 -17.05 26.44 2.33
C THR A 151 -17.41 26.79 3.78
N ASP A 152 -18.50 27.55 4.00
CA ASP A 152 -19.06 27.87 5.32
C ASP A 152 -19.77 26.66 5.96
N LEU A 153 -19.06 25.54 6.07
CA LEU A 153 -19.49 24.36 6.82
C LEU A 153 -19.10 24.52 8.30
N PRO A 154 -19.92 24.01 9.24
CA PRO A 154 -19.53 23.94 10.64
C PRO A 154 -18.18 23.22 10.78
N ASN A 155 -17.28 23.77 11.60
CA ASN A 155 -15.89 23.32 11.69
C ASN A 155 -15.74 21.81 11.95
N GLU A 156 -16.62 21.22 12.78
CA GLU A 156 -16.62 19.78 13.07
C GLU A 156 -16.87 18.93 11.81
N HIS A 157 -17.80 19.34 10.95
CA HIS A 157 -18.12 18.62 9.72
C HIS A 157 -17.00 18.76 8.69
N SER A 158 -16.44 19.96 8.53
CA SER A 158 -15.28 20.20 7.67
C SER A 158 -14.10 19.34 8.09
N GLN A 159 -13.79 19.29 9.39
CA GLN A 159 -12.69 18.48 9.91
C GLN A 159 -12.91 17.00 9.63
N ARG A 160 -14.11 16.47 9.90
CA ARG A 160 -14.46 15.07 9.61
C ARG A 160 -14.31 14.72 8.13
N PHE A 161 -14.78 15.56 7.21
CA PHE A 161 -14.65 15.27 5.78
C PHE A 161 -13.20 15.36 5.30
N ILE A 162 -12.41 16.30 5.82
CA ILE A 162 -10.98 16.40 5.52
C ILE A 162 -10.22 15.17 6.02
N GLU A 163 -10.58 14.64 7.19
CA GLU A 163 -10.02 13.38 7.72
C GLU A 163 -10.33 12.21 6.79
N ILE A 164 -11.59 12.04 6.35
CA ILE A 164 -11.98 11.00 5.39
C ILE A 164 -11.17 11.12 4.08
N ILE A 165 -11.00 12.34 3.56
CA ILE A 165 -10.21 12.56 2.34
C ILE A 165 -8.74 12.22 2.56
N ASN A 166 -8.18 12.55 3.73
CA ASN A 166 -6.81 12.20 4.09
C ASN A 166 -6.60 10.68 4.20
N ASP A 167 -7.57 9.95 4.75
CA ASP A 167 -7.53 8.49 4.83
C ASP A 167 -7.57 7.85 3.44
N ILE A 168 -8.50 8.30 2.59
CA ILE A 168 -8.58 7.89 1.18
C ILE A 168 -7.23 8.16 0.50
N ARG A 169 -6.70 9.38 0.63
CA ARG A 169 -5.42 9.78 0.04
C ARG A 169 -4.28 8.88 0.52
N SER A 170 -4.23 8.55 1.80
CA SER A 170 -3.21 7.67 2.39
C SER A 170 -3.28 6.26 1.82
N LEU A 171 -4.48 5.69 1.67
CA LEU A 171 -4.67 4.39 1.02
C LEU A 171 -4.22 4.41 -0.44
N MET A 172 -4.59 5.44 -1.20
CA MET A 172 -4.18 5.58 -2.60
C MET A 172 -2.66 5.72 -2.75
N LEU A 173 -2.02 6.49 -1.85
CA LEU A 173 -0.56 6.62 -1.80
C LEU A 173 0.12 5.28 -1.46
N ASN A 174 -0.46 4.50 -0.55
CA ASN A 174 0.03 3.17 -0.22
C ASN A 174 -0.05 2.21 -1.41
N ILE A 175 -1.17 2.22 -2.17
CA ILE A 175 -1.28 1.43 -3.42
C ILE A 175 -0.20 1.86 -4.42
N ASN A 176 0.03 3.17 -4.57
CA ASN A 176 1.07 3.68 -5.46
C ASN A 176 2.49 3.29 -5.02
N ALA A 177 2.75 3.27 -3.70
CA ALA A 177 4.00 2.78 -3.13
C ALA A 177 4.20 1.28 -3.36
N SER A 178 3.13 0.48 -3.21
CA SER A 178 3.13 -0.95 -3.52
C SER A 178 3.45 -1.21 -5.00
N ALA A 179 2.77 -0.52 -5.92
CA ALA A 179 3.06 -0.60 -7.36
C ALA A 179 4.51 -0.19 -7.69
N SER A 180 5.00 0.88 -7.05
CA SER A 180 6.39 1.31 -7.16
C SER A 180 7.37 0.23 -6.71
N SER A 181 7.11 -0.40 -5.56
CA SER A 181 7.92 -1.51 -5.04
C SER A 181 7.95 -2.70 -6.00
N SER A 182 6.79 -3.12 -6.52
CA SER A 182 6.69 -4.20 -7.50
C SER A 182 7.47 -3.90 -8.77
N ARG A 183 7.36 -2.68 -9.32
CA ARG A 183 8.14 -2.27 -10.49
C ARG A 183 9.64 -2.27 -10.21
N THR A 184 10.08 -1.85 -9.02
CA THR A 184 11.49 -1.93 -8.60
C THR A 184 11.96 -3.38 -8.54
N ASP A 185 11.19 -4.30 -7.95
CA ASP A 185 11.55 -5.72 -7.90
C ASP A 185 11.64 -6.34 -9.31
N ILE A 186 10.76 -5.96 -10.24
CA ILE A 186 10.89 -6.34 -11.66
C ILE A 186 12.22 -5.83 -12.23
N ALA A 187 12.60 -4.59 -11.96
CA ALA A 187 13.83 -3.99 -12.45
C ALA A 187 15.09 -4.73 -11.94
N PHE A 188 15.14 -5.11 -10.66
CA PHE A 188 16.24 -5.92 -10.12
C PHE A 188 16.27 -7.34 -10.71
N ARG A 189 15.10 -8.00 -10.80
CA ARG A 189 14.97 -9.35 -11.39
C ARG A 189 15.33 -9.41 -12.87
N ALA A 190 15.17 -8.30 -13.59
CA ALA A 190 15.61 -8.17 -14.98
C ALA A 190 17.14 -8.22 -15.11
N VAL A 191 17.89 -7.78 -14.10
CA VAL A 191 19.36 -7.88 -14.08
C VAL A 191 19.80 -9.29 -13.68
N ASN A 192 19.23 -9.83 -12.60
CA ASN A 192 19.44 -11.19 -12.15
C ASN A 192 18.18 -11.68 -11.41
N PRO A 193 17.59 -12.83 -11.77
CA PRO A 193 16.38 -13.35 -11.13
C PRO A 193 16.47 -13.53 -9.61
N HIS A 194 17.67 -13.66 -9.05
CA HIS A 194 17.91 -13.81 -7.61
C HIS A 194 18.07 -12.48 -6.87
N PHE A 195 18.19 -11.36 -7.59
CA PHE A 195 18.25 -10.05 -6.96
C PHE A 195 16.89 -9.61 -6.45
N ARG A 196 16.91 -8.83 -5.37
CA ARG A 196 15.72 -8.27 -4.74
C ARG A 196 15.88 -6.77 -4.59
N ALA A 197 14.78 -6.04 -4.70
CA ALA A 197 14.78 -4.64 -4.35
C ALA A 197 15.20 -4.46 -2.86
N PRO A 198 16.05 -3.47 -2.53
CA PRO A 198 16.39 -3.17 -1.14
C PRO A 198 15.12 -2.85 -0.32
N SER A 199 14.97 -3.50 0.84
CA SER A 199 13.78 -3.37 1.69
C SER A 199 13.73 -2.07 2.52
N ALA A 200 14.77 -1.23 2.46
CA ALA A 200 14.99 -0.18 3.44
C ALA A 200 14.60 1.23 2.92
N GLY A 201 13.62 1.82 3.60
CA GLY A 201 13.50 3.26 3.87
C GLY A 201 13.38 4.19 2.67
N HIS A 202 12.15 4.58 2.32
CA HIS A 202 11.85 5.76 1.49
C HIS A 202 12.54 5.84 0.12
N GLN A 203 13.12 4.74 -0.40
CA GLN A 203 13.66 4.74 -1.75
C GLN A 203 12.48 4.68 -2.72
N ASN A 204 12.11 5.86 -3.21
CA ASN A 204 11.20 6.02 -4.32
C ASN A 204 11.65 5.12 -5.49
N TYR A 205 10.72 4.72 -6.35
CA TYR A 205 11.02 4.12 -7.66
C TYR A 205 12.01 4.95 -8.50
N LEU A 206 12.22 6.21 -8.11
CA LEU A 206 13.17 7.19 -8.62
C LEU A 206 14.59 7.02 -8.04
N MET A 207 15.07 5.80 -7.75
CA MET A 207 16.50 5.68 -7.44
C MET A 207 17.30 6.18 -8.65
N THR A 208 18.36 6.95 -8.40
CA THR A 208 19.20 7.45 -9.48
C THR A 208 19.86 6.27 -10.21
N SER A 209 20.28 6.47 -11.46
CA SER A 209 20.97 5.39 -12.21
C SER A 209 22.22 4.91 -11.47
N GLU A 210 22.93 5.83 -10.80
CA GLU A 210 24.06 5.53 -9.93
C GLU A 210 23.65 4.69 -8.72
N ALA A 211 22.57 5.06 -8.02
CA ALA A 211 22.07 4.29 -6.88
C ALA A 211 21.65 2.87 -7.29
N PHE A 212 21.00 2.73 -8.45
CA PHE A 212 20.62 1.42 -9.00
C PHE A 212 21.85 0.57 -9.32
N GLN A 213 22.85 1.13 -10.01
CA GLN A 213 24.09 0.43 -10.34
C GLN A 213 24.87 0.01 -9.09
N SER A 214 24.97 0.91 -8.10
CA SER A 214 25.60 0.61 -6.82
C SER A 214 24.90 -0.55 -6.11
N ALA A 215 23.57 -0.52 -6.01
CA ALA A 215 22.79 -1.59 -5.39
C ALA A 215 22.94 -2.93 -6.14
N VAL A 216 22.93 -2.92 -7.46
CA VAL A 216 23.15 -4.10 -8.31
C VAL A 216 24.55 -4.68 -8.09
N SER A 217 25.59 -3.84 -8.09
CA SER A 217 26.97 -4.27 -7.86
C SER A 217 27.17 -4.85 -6.46
N GLN A 218 26.57 -4.24 -5.44
CA GLN A 218 26.62 -4.77 -4.07
C GLN A 218 26.00 -6.17 -3.97
N GLN A 219 24.83 -6.38 -4.58
CA GLN A 219 24.19 -7.71 -4.60
C GLN A 219 24.97 -8.72 -5.43
N ALA A 220 25.60 -8.30 -6.52
CA ALA A 220 26.48 -9.17 -7.31
C ALA A 220 27.67 -9.66 -6.48
N THR A 221 28.36 -8.76 -5.79
CA THR A 221 29.48 -9.09 -4.90
C THR A 221 29.04 -10.01 -3.76
N ALA A 222 27.92 -9.71 -3.10
CA ALA A 222 27.38 -10.56 -2.04
C ALA A 222 27.06 -11.99 -2.52
N ASN A 223 26.49 -12.12 -3.72
CA ASN A 223 26.19 -13.42 -4.32
C ASN A 223 27.45 -14.22 -4.69
N ILE A 224 28.53 -13.54 -5.12
CA ILE A 224 29.81 -14.21 -5.39
C ILE A 224 30.41 -14.73 -4.08
N THR A 225 30.51 -13.88 -3.07
CA THR A 225 31.08 -14.24 -1.75
C THR A 225 30.35 -15.41 -1.10
N THR A 226 29.01 -15.40 -1.12
CA THR A 226 28.19 -16.49 -0.56
C THR A 226 28.37 -17.80 -1.33
N ARG A 227 28.46 -17.75 -2.65
CA ARG A 227 28.73 -18.92 -3.49
C ARG A 227 30.12 -19.51 -3.23
N GLU A 228 31.14 -18.67 -3.10
CA GLU A 228 32.51 -19.10 -2.78
C GLU A 228 32.58 -19.75 -1.39
N ALA A 229 31.96 -19.12 -0.37
CA ALA A 229 31.88 -19.69 0.97
C ALA A 229 31.19 -21.06 0.99
N SER A 230 30.07 -21.20 0.26
CA SER A 230 29.34 -22.48 0.15
C SER A 230 30.17 -23.57 -0.56
N SER A 231 30.96 -23.19 -1.57
CA SER A 231 31.79 -24.15 -2.33
C SER A 231 32.92 -24.77 -1.51
N ARG A 232 33.44 -24.07 -0.48
CA ARG A 232 34.52 -24.56 0.39
C ARG A 232 34.07 -25.63 1.38
N GLY A 233 32.79 -25.68 1.75
CA GLY A 233 32.25 -26.68 2.68
C GLY A 233 32.01 -28.08 2.08
N LYS A 234 32.05 -28.24 0.75
CA LYS A 234 31.70 -29.51 0.07
C LYS A 234 32.89 -30.38 -0.35
N ARG A 235 34.12 -30.05 0.05
CA ARG A 235 35.32 -30.84 -0.29
C ARG A 235 35.78 -31.86 0.79
N SER A 236 34.99 -32.06 1.85
CA SER A 236 35.28 -33.03 2.91
C SER A 236 34.37 -34.28 2.82
N GLY A 237 34.41 -35.00 1.71
CA GLY A 237 33.52 -36.16 1.55
C GLY A 237 33.87 -37.09 0.40
N SER A 238 35.07 -37.68 0.40
CA SER A 238 35.28 -39.01 -0.18
C SER A 238 36.57 -39.64 0.34
N GLN A 239 36.53 -40.96 0.55
CA GLN A 239 37.42 -41.84 1.33
C GLN A 239 37.06 -41.84 2.83
N SER A 240 36.62 -42.93 3.47
CA SER A 240 36.84 -44.34 3.20
C SER A 240 35.70 -45.21 3.76
N SER A 241 35.52 -46.35 3.12
CA SER A 241 34.80 -47.53 3.59
C SER A 241 35.32 -48.08 4.93
N SER A 242 34.45 -48.92 5.53
CA SER A 242 34.68 -50.00 6.51
C SER A 242 34.93 -49.67 7.99
N HIS A 243 34.00 -50.21 8.80
CA HIS A 243 34.14 -50.76 10.17
C HIS A 243 35.22 -50.20 11.11
N SER A 244 34.79 -49.65 12.26
CA SER A 244 34.80 -50.36 13.56
C SER A 244 34.38 -49.41 14.69
N ASN A 245 33.65 -49.97 15.65
CA ASN A 245 33.47 -49.44 17.01
C ASN A 245 34.77 -48.88 17.59
N VAL A 246 34.67 -47.83 18.41
CA VAL A 246 35.41 -47.56 19.67
C VAL A 246 35.53 -46.05 19.89
N GLY A 247 35.25 -45.62 21.12
CA GLY A 247 35.93 -44.48 21.72
C GLY A 247 35.16 -43.16 21.74
N LYS A 248 34.13 -43.09 22.59
CA LYS A 248 33.81 -41.82 23.28
C LYS A 248 35.06 -41.42 24.07
N ASN A 249 35.63 -40.25 23.79
CA ASN A 249 36.44 -39.45 24.72
C ASN A 249 36.81 -38.12 24.03
N ASN A 250 35.95 -37.12 24.15
CA ASN A 250 36.31 -35.74 23.82
C ASN A 250 35.88 -34.85 25.02
N PRO A 251 36.81 -34.31 25.82
CA PRO A 251 36.49 -33.70 27.11
C PRO A 251 36.02 -32.24 27.04
N PHE A 252 35.82 -31.68 25.84
CA PHE A 252 35.58 -30.23 25.67
C PHE A 252 34.12 -29.81 25.50
N PHE A 253 33.18 -30.74 25.35
CA PHE A 253 31.76 -30.41 25.30
C PHE A 253 31.05 -31.03 26.50
N ARG A 254 30.63 -30.17 27.44
CA ARG A 254 29.69 -30.56 28.49
C ARG A 254 28.35 -30.86 27.84
N GLU A 255 27.92 -32.11 27.90
CA GLU A 255 26.54 -32.51 27.60
C GLU A 255 25.61 -31.78 28.60
N GLY A 256 24.73 -30.92 28.09
CA GLY A 256 23.64 -30.33 28.86
C GLY A 256 22.54 -31.37 29.12
N PRO A 257 21.70 -31.17 30.16
CA PRO A 257 20.69 -32.15 30.54
C PRO A 257 19.62 -32.29 29.46
N SER A 258 19.33 -33.55 29.10
CA SER A 258 18.22 -33.92 28.22
C SER A 258 16.89 -33.71 28.95
N MET A 259 16.16 -32.66 28.57
CA MET A 259 14.76 -32.49 28.98
C MET A 259 13.88 -33.49 28.23
N CYS A 260 13.35 -34.42 29.01
CA CYS A 260 12.31 -35.37 28.65
C CYS A 260 10.99 -34.65 28.29
N GLN A 261 10.34 -35.19 27.24
CA GLN A 261 8.94 -35.65 27.28
C GLN A 261 7.80 -34.63 27.16
N GLY A 262 7.08 -34.74 26.05
CA GLY A 262 5.79 -34.06 25.82
C GLY A 262 5.19 -34.37 24.45
N GLY A 263 5.15 -35.65 24.05
CA GLY A 263 4.53 -36.09 22.80
C GLY A 263 3.11 -36.58 23.04
N TYR A 264 2.12 -35.87 22.50
CA TYR A 264 0.78 -36.41 22.28
C TYR A 264 0.70 -36.93 20.84
N SER A 265 0.75 -38.25 20.70
CA SER A 265 0.31 -38.94 19.48
C SER A 265 -1.21 -38.98 19.48
N ASN A 266 -1.84 -38.44 18.43
CA ASN A 266 -3.21 -38.80 18.09
C ASN A 266 -3.23 -39.56 16.77
N ASN A 267 -3.90 -40.70 16.88
CA ASN A 267 -4.08 -41.77 15.92
C ASN A 267 -5.03 -41.30 14.81
N SER A 268 -4.66 -41.49 13.54
CA SER A 268 -5.64 -41.61 12.45
C SER A 268 -5.16 -42.67 11.49
N GLY A 269 -5.94 -43.75 11.48
CA GLY A 269 -5.63 -45.00 10.83
C GLY A 269 -5.77 -44.95 9.31
N ASN A 270 -5.04 -45.88 8.71
CA ASN A 270 -5.41 -46.70 7.56
C ASN A 270 -6.42 -46.10 6.58
N ASN A 271 -5.91 -45.77 5.39
CA ASN A 271 -6.60 -46.24 4.20
C ASN A 271 -5.61 -46.80 3.18
N SER A 272 -5.59 -48.13 3.08
CA SER A 272 -4.95 -48.86 2.01
C SER A 272 -5.82 -48.74 0.75
N GLY A 273 -5.22 -48.30 -0.34
CA GLY A 273 -5.89 -48.25 -1.64
C GLY A 273 -4.87 -48.22 -2.78
N ASN A 274 -4.01 -49.25 -2.85
CA ASN A 274 -3.20 -49.50 -4.03
C ASN A 274 -4.12 -49.95 -5.17
N ASN A 275 -4.49 -49.02 -6.04
CA ASN A 275 -5.11 -49.35 -7.32
C ASN A 275 -4.08 -49.14 -8.43
N SER A 276 -3.48 -50.25 -8.85
CA SER A 276 -2.70 -50.39 -10.08
C SER A 276 -3.63 -50.27 -11.29
N GLY A 277 -3.49 -49.18 -12.06
CA GLY A 277 -4.14 -48.96 -13.34
C GLY A 277 -3.13 -48.50 -14.40
N PRO A 278 -3.26 -48.94 -15.67
CA PRO A 278 -2.21 -48.87 -16.67
C PRO A 278 -2.03 -47.46 -17.26
N ARG A 279 -0.78 -47.13 -17.58
CA ARG A 279 -0.37 -45.93 -18.32
C ARG A 279 -1.07 -45.85 -19.69
N PRO A 280 -1.71 -44.73 -20.06
CA PRO A 280 -2.01 -44.45 -21.46
C PRO A 280 -0.84 -43.70 -22.11
N HIS A 281 -0.60 -44.09 -23.37
CA HIS A 281 0.43 -43.60 -24.27
C HIS A 281 0.43 -42.08 -24.46
N LYS A 282 1.64 -41.52 -24.58
CA LYS A 282 1.89 -40.18 -25.15
C LYS A 282 1.39 -40.12 -26.60
N PRO A 283 0.63 -39.11 -27.02
CA PRO A 283 0.52 -38.78 -28.43
C PRO A 283 1.63 -37.83 -28.86
N SER A 284 2.18 -38.21 -30.01
CA SER A 284 3.09 -37.49 -30.90
C SER A 284 2.68 -36.03 -31.17
N PHE A 285 3.68 -35.15 -31.26
CA PHE A 285 3.54 -33.81 -31.82
C PHE A 285 3.09 -33.89 -33.28
N SER A 286 1.87 -33.42 -33.58
CA SER A 286 1.45 -33.07 -34.93
C SER A 286 1.12 -31.58 -34.99
N GLN A 287 1.78 -30.90 -35.93
CA GLN A 287 1.50 -29.56 -36.46
C GLN A 287 0.07 -29.04 -36.18
N ARG A 288 -0.03 -28.00 -35.34
CA ARG A 288 -1.22 -27.14 -35.34
C ARG A 288 -1.11 -26.15 -36.49
N GLN A 289 -1.89 -26.37 -37.54
CA GLN A 289 -2.23 -25.33 -38.51
C GLN A 289 -3.06 -24.25 -37.80
N ASN A 290 -2.70 -22.99 -38.06
CA ASN A 290 -3.33 -21.81 -37.51
C ASN A 290 -4.59 -21.48 -38.32
N THR A 291 -5.77 -21.76 -37.78
CA THR A 291 -7.07 -21.41 -38.36
C THR A 291 -7.58 -20.08 -37.77
N ASN A 292 -6.94 -18.97 -38.13
CA ASN A 292 -7.43 -17.64 -37.75
C ASN A 292 -7.89 -16.88 -39.01
N PRO A 293 -9.20 -16.61 -39.20
CA PRO A 293 -9.74 -16.09 -40.46
C PRO A 293 -9.60 -14.57 -40.65
N PHE A 294 -8.86 -13.87 -39.79
CA PHE A 294 -8.79 -12.40 -39.78
C PHE A 294 -7.44 -11.79 -40.19
N VAL A 295 -6.50 -12.57 -40.73
CA VAL A 295 -5.24 -12.00 -41.27
C VAL A 295 -5.40 -11.72 -42.76
N LYS A 296 -5.95 -10.55 -43.10
CA LYS A 296 -5.82 -9.97 -44.44
C LYS A 296 -4.41 -9.38 -44.57
N ASN A 297 -3.53 -10.10 -45.27
CA ASN A 297 -2.25 -9.57 -45.76
C ASN A 297 -2.51 -8.39 -46.70
N THR A 298 -2.23 -7.17 -46.24
CA THR A 298 -2.11 -5.99 -47.10
C THR A 298 -0.63 -5.72 -47.33
N HIS A 299 -0.15 -6.15 -48.50
CA HIS A 299 1.13 -5.70 -49.04
C HIS A 299 1.03 -4.22 -49.40
N PHE A 300 1.58 -3.34 -48.57
CA PHE A 300 1.75 -1.93 -48.90
C PHE A 300 3.04 -1.75 -49.71
N ASN A 301 2.87 -1.33 -50.96
CA ASN A 301 3.94 -1.10 -51.93
C ASN A 301 4.29 0.40 -51.91
N ALA A 302 5.42 0.77 -51.30
CA ALA A 302 5.84 2.15 -51.19
C ALA A 302 6.53 2.63 -52.48
N LYS A 303 5.77 3.32 -53.36
CA LYS A 303 6.35 4.13 -54.44
C LYS A 303 6.89 5.44 -53.87
N LYS A 304 8.18 5.68 -54.08
CA LYS A 304 8.90 6.93 -53.81
C LYS A 304 8.25 8.11 -54.55
N GLN A 305 7.80 9.13 -53.82
CA GLN A 305 7.57 10.47 -54.37
C GLN A 305 8.79 11.36 -54.08
N LYS A 306 9.36 11.92 -55.16
CA LYS A 306 10.42 12.94 -55.15
C LYS A 306 9.77 14.31 -54.88
N LEU A 307 10.26 15.04 -53.88
CA LEU A 307 9.98 16.47 -53.70
C LEU A 307 10.94 17.30 -54.58
N PRO A 308 10.50 18.45 -55.14
CA PRO A 308 11.38 19.38 -55.84
C PRO A 308 12.09 20.34 -54.87
N ALA A 309 13.29 20.78 -55.27
CA ALA A 309 14.14 21.73 -54.55
C ALA A 309 13.60 23.17 -54.66
N PRO A 310 13.91 24.05 -53.69
CA PRO A 310 13.46 25.44 -53.70
C PRO A 310 14.37 26.33 -54.57
N TRP A 311 13.76 27.35 -55.15
CA TRP A 311 14.41 28.61 -55.54
C TRP A 311 14.11 29.65 -54.47
#